data_AF-A0A530Y5E0-F1
#
_entry.id   AF-A0A530Y5E0-F1
#
_cell.length_a   1.000
_cell.length_b   1.000
_cell.length_c   1.000
_cell.angle_alpha   90.00
_cell.angle_beta   90.00
_cell.angle_gamma   90.00
#
_symmetry.space_group_name_H-M   'P 1'
#
loop_
_entity.id
_entity.type
_entity.pdbx_description
1 polymer ?
#
loop_
_entity_poly.entity_id
_entity_poly.type
_entity_poly.pdbx_seq_one_letter_code
_entity_poly.pdbx_strand_id
1 'polypeptide(L)'
;RHHDAAGCIVMAGAIDIHSHIGGGNVNTARLLLPEQHAAHQARPATTPLSNAGWSTFQTGCLYAKMGFTTVVEPAMSPGAALHTHLELADIPIIDKATLAILGNDDFLLSMIRDDASSTMIEDYVAWTVASTRALGVKVINAGAAAAFKENVRTFSLDDVVPSYGVSSRKIVKTLQAAVDSLGVPHPLHVHCN
;
A
#
# COMPACT_ATOMS: atom_id res chain seq x y z
N ARG A 1 4.87 0.07 -38.09
CA ARG A 1 6.15 -0.60 -37.72
C ARG A 1 5.88 -2.09 -37.63
N HIS A 2 6.82 -2.94 -38.04
CA HIS A 2 6.75 -4.40 -37.94
C HIS A 2 7.81 -4.87 -36.94
N HIS A 3 7.45 -5.76 -36.01
CA HIS A 3 8.37 -6.34 -35.02
C HIS A 3 8.43 -7.85 -35.25
N ASP A 4 9.61 -8.37 -35.59
CA ASP A 4 9.84 -9.82 -35.71
C ASP A 4 10.01 -10.43 -34.31
N ALA A 5 9.26 -11.49 -34.03
CA ALA A 5 9.24 -12.22 -32.77
C ALA A 5 9.44 -13.74 -32.97
N ALA A 6 10.02 -14.15 -34.11
CA ALA A 6 10.28 -15.55 -34.40
C ALA A 6 11.12 -16.22 -33.29
N GLY A 7 10.60 -17.30 -32.72
CA GLY A 7 11.25 -18.03 -31.62
C GLY A 7 11.12 -17.40 -30.23
N CYS A 8 10.39 -16.30 -30.08
CA CYS A 8 10.15 -15.64 -28.79
C CYS A 8 8.79 -16.04 -28.18
N ILE A 9 8.69 -15.97 -26.85
CA ILE A 9 7.40 -16.00 -26.14
C ILE A 9 6.88 -14.56 -26.03
N VAL A 10 5.62 -14.35 -26.41
CA VAL A 10 4.93 -13.07 -26.27
C VAL A 10 3.85 -13.19 -25.21
N MET A 11 3.88 -12.33 -24.21
CA MET A 11 2.90 -12.27 -23.11
C MET A 11 2.34 -10.87 -22.96
N ALA A 12 1.23 -10.73 -22.24
CA ALA A 12 0.81 -9.44 -21.72
C ALA A 12 1.87 -8.89 -20.75
N GLY A 13 1.86 -7.58 -20.52
CA GLY A 13 2.66 -6.97 -19.47
C GLY A 13 2.26 -7.51 -18.10
N ALA A 14 3.23 -7.88 -17.27
CA ALA A 14 2.97 -8.48 -15.98
C ALA A 14 2.45 -7.44 -14.96
N ILE A 15 1.59 -7.90 -14.04
CA ILE A 15 0.99 -7.11 -12.98
C ILE A 15 1.48 -7.65 -11.63
N ASP A 16 2.12 -6.79 -10.85
CA ASP A 16 2.46 -7.07 -9.45
C ASP A 16 1.44 -6.39 -8.54
N ILE A 17 0.63 -7.19 -7.85
CA ILE A 17 -0.48 -6.70 -7.01
C ILE A 17 -0.05 -6.33 -5.59
N HIS A 18 1.20 -6.58 -5.20
CA HIS A 18 1.66 -6.35 -3.84
C HIS A 18 3.19 -6.18 -3.79
N SER A 19 3.65 -4.95 -3.88
CA SER A 19 5.05 -4.62 -3.65
C SER A 19 5.22 -3.27 -2.97
N HIS A 20 6.08 -3.23 -1.94
CA HIS A 20 6.42 -2.01 -1.23
C HIS A 20 7.45 -1.21 -2.03
N ILE A 21 6.97 -0.28 -2.85
CA ILE A 21 7.74 0.51 -3.81
C ILE A 21 7.75 2.01 -3.50
N GLY A 22 6.84 2.49 -2.65
CA GLY A 22 6.76 3.91 -2.29
C GLY A 22 6.18 4.18 -0.90
N GLY A 23 6.53 5.34 -0.35
CA GLY A 23 5.95 5.87 0.90
C GLY A 23 6.91 5.85 2.09
N GLY A 24 6.43 6.38 3.21
CA GLY A 24 7.25 6.67 4.41
C GLY A 24 8.14 5.51 4.86
N ASN A 25 7.57 4.32 5.05
CA ASN A 25 8.32 3.16 5.54
C ASN A 25 9.37 2.66 4.56
N VAL A 26 9.07 2.68 3.26
CA VAL A 26 10.04 2.31 2.21
C VAL A 26 11.23 3.28 2.25
N ASN A 27 10.96 4.57 2.39
CA ASN A 27 12.02 5.57 2.47
C ASN A 27 12.80 5.50 3.80
N THR A 28 12.13 5.19 4.91
CA THR A 28 12.81 4.91 6.18
C THR A 28 13.74 3.71 6.07
N ALA A 29 13.35 2.65 5.36
CA ALA A 29 14.24 1.50 5.13
C ALA A 29 15.49 1.89 4.33
N ARG A 30 15.34 2.70 3.26
CA ARG A 30 16.46 3.27 2.49
C ARG A 30 17.41 4.11 3.36
N LEU A 31 16.88 4.84 4.33
CA LEU A 31 17.69 5.62 5.28
C LEU A 31 18.40 4.74 6.31
N LEU A 32 17.73 3.70 6.81
CA LEU A 32 18.23 2.84 7.89
C LEU A 32 19.32 1.88 7.42
N LEU A 33 19.27 1.45 6.15
CA LEU A 33 20.12 0.39 5.59
C LEU A 33 20.99 0.91 4.44
N PRO A 34 21.87 1.90 4.67
CA PRO A 34 22.70 2.47 3.62
C PRO A 34 23.65 1.45 2.96
N GLU A 35 24.00 0.36 3.67
CA GLU A 35 24.81 -0.74 3.13
C GLU A 35 24.11 -1.52 2.00
N GLN A 36 22.78 -1.45 1.93
CA GLN A 36 22.00 -2.05 0.84
C GLN A 36 22.00 -1.16 -0.41
N HIS A 37 22.37 0.11 -0.29
CA HIS A 37 22.62 0.96 -1.46
C HIS A 37 23.96 0.51 -2.05
N ALA A 38 23.92 -0.30 -3.12
CA ALA A 38 25.10 -0.68 -3.88
C ALA A 38 25.73 0.51 -4.66
N ALA A 39 25.86 1.67 -4.03
CA ALA A 39 26.49 2.87 -4.56
C ALA A 39 28.02 2.74 -4.47
N HIS A 40 28.57 1.76 -5.17
CA HIS A 40 30.02 1.62 -5.41
C HIS A 40 30.51 2.47 -6.59
N GLN A 41 29.67 3.34 -7.18
CA GLN A 41 30.02 4.09 -8.38
C GLN A 41 29.89 5.61 -8.18
N ALA A 42 30.84 6.35 -8.73
CA ALA A 42 30.81 7.81 -8.73
C ALA A 42 29.58 8.37 -9.46
N ARG A 43 29.05 9.49 -8.96
CA ARG A 43 27.86 10.20 -9.47
C ARG A 43 28.07 10.70 -10.92
N PRO A 44 27.23 10.30 -11.91
CA PRO A 44 27.26 10.87 -13.25
C PRO A 44 26.79 12.33 -13.25
N ALA A 45 27.39 13.15 -14.11
CA ALA A 45 27.09 14.58 -14.20
C ALA A 45 25.70 14.90 -14.77
N THR A 46 25.05 13.96 -15.49
CA THR A 46 23.90 14.25 -16.35
C THR A 46 22.54 13.79 -15.81
N THR A 47 22.50 12.94 -14.77
CA THR A 47 21.24 12.53 -14.12
C THR A 47 21.48 12.28 -12.63
N PRO A 48 20.86 13.05 -11.72
CA PRO A 48 21.24 13.05 -10.30
C PRO A 48 21.07 11.71 -9.56
N LEU A 49 20.25 10.78 -10.07
CA LEU A 49 19.84 9.55 -9.36
C LEU A 49 19.87 8.25 -10.18
N SER A 50 20.26 8.26 -11.46
CA SER A 50 20.13 7.07 -12.33
C SER A 50 21.00 5.87 -11.91
N ASN A 51 22.08 6.12 -11.17
CA ASN A 51 22.97 5.11 -10.60
C ASN A 51 22.76 4.89 -9.09
N ALA A 52 21.80 5.60 -8.47
CA ALA A 52 21.47 5.39 -7.08
C ALA A 52 20.73 4.06 -6.93
N GLY A 53 21.40 3.08 -6.33
CA GLY A 53 20.80 1.82 -5.94
C GLY A 53 19.63 2.06 -4.97
N TRP A 54 18.60 1.22 -5.06
CA TRP A 54 17.40 1.29 -4.23
C TRP A 54 16.57 2.57 -4.35
N SER A 55 16.78 3.36 -5.40
CA SER A 55 15.97 4.54 -5.74
C SER A 55 14.66 4.18 -6.44
N THR A 56 13.70 5.12 -6.43
CA THR A 56 12.45 5.03 -7.22
C THR A 56 12.70 4.80 -8.71
N PHE A 57 13.72 5.49 -9.26
CA PHE A 57 14.14 5.31 -10.65
C PHE A 57 14.56 3.86 -10.94
N GLN A 58 15.45 3.30 -10.10
CA GLN A 58 15.92 1.93 -10.28
C GLN A 58 14.78 0.92 -10.18
N THR A 59 13.84 1.12 -9.24
CA THR A 59 12.65 0.27 -9.08
C THR A 59 11.88 0.12 -10.40
N GLY A 60 11.56 1.23 -11.07
CA GLY A 60 10.80 1.20 -12.32
C GLY A 60 11.56 0.52 -13.47
N CYS A 61 12.85 0.80 -13.60
CA CYS A 61 13.69 0.15 -14.61
C CYS A 61 13.84 -1.35 -14.39
N LEU A 62 13.94 -1.82 -13.13
CA LEU A 62 14.06 -3.25 -12.83
C LEU A 62 12.77 -4.00 -13.13
N TYR A 63 11.60 -3.46 -12.77
CA TYR A 63 10.32 -4.06 -13.14
C TYR A 63 10.15 -4.15 -14.66
N ALA A 64 10.44 -3.08 -15.39
CA ALA A 64 10.33 -3.05 -16.84
C ALA A 64 11.24 -4.09 -17.53
N LYS A 65 12.47 -4.29 -17.03
CA LYS A 65 13.39 -5.33 -17.54
C LYS A 65 12.85 -6.75 -17.41
N MET A 66 11.97 -7.00 -16.43
CA MET A 66 11.32 -8.29 -16.22
C MET A 66 9.98 -8.41 -16.98
N GLY A 67 9.57 -7.39 -17.74
CA GLY A 67 8.30 -7.39 -18.47
C GLY A 67 7.08 -6.98 -17.64
N PHE A 68 7.27 -6.45 -16.44
CA PHE A 68 6.18 -5.87 -15.65
C PHE A 68 5.81 -4.49 -16.18
N THR A 69 4.51 -4.24 -16.25
CA THR A 69 3.94 -2.96 -16.71
C THR A 69 3.04 -2.32 -15.68
N THR A 70 2.64 -3.01 -14.61
CA THR A 70 1.81 -2.42 -13.54
C THR A 70 2.24 -2.97 -12.19
N VAL A 71 2.41 -2.09 -11.20
CA VAL A 71 2.76 -2.47 -9.82
C VAL A 71 1.90 -1.69 -8.82
N VAL A 72 1.38 -2.39 -7.80
CA VAL A 72 0.50 -1.81 -6.77
C VAL A 72 1.23 -1.72 -5.42
N GLU A 73 1.35 -0.50 -4.88
CA GLU A 73 1.81 -0.25 -3.51
C GLU A 73 0.71 -0.64 -2.51
N PRO A 74 0.90 -1.68 -1.68
CA PRO A 74 -0.18 -2.22 -0.86
C PRO A 74 -0.45 -1.42 0.41
N ALA A 75 0.41 -0.47 0.79
CA ALA A 75 0.46 0.06 2.15
C ALA A 75 0.62 1.59 2.23
N MET A 76 -0.31 2.35 1.66
CA MET A 76 -0.33 3.81 1.83
C MET A 76 -1.10 4.21 3.09
N SER A 77 -0.42 4.90 4.00
CA SER A 77 -1.08 5.62 5.09
C SER A 77 -1.85 6.83 4.53
N PRO A 78 -3.16 6.98 4.83
CA PRO A 78 -3.92 8.15 4.38
C PRO A 78 -3.29 9.50 4.77
N GLY A 79 -2.70 9.59 5.97
CA GLY A 79 -2.05 10.80 6.46
C GLY A 79 -0.74 11.17 5.74
N ALA A 80 -0.16 10.24 4.98
CA ALA A 80 1.07 10.43 4.20
C ALA A 80 0.86 10.13 2.70
N ALA A 81 -0.38 10.25 2.22
CA ALA A 81 -0.73 9.92 0.84
C ALA A 81 0.06 10.73 -0.19
N LEU A 82 0.24 12.04 0.04
CA LEU A 82 0.99 12.91 -0.87
C LEU A 82 2.44 12.42 -1.07
N HIS A 83 3.13 12.05 0.01
CA HIS A 83 4.49 11.52 -0.09
C HIS A 83 4.52 10.23 -0.90
N THR A 84 3.59 9.31 -0.64
CA THR A 84 3.50 8.05 -1.40
C THR A 84 3.29 8.33 -2.89
N HIS A 85 2.36 9.21 -3.26
CA HIS A 85 2.11 9.57 -4.66
C HIS A 85 3.30 10.25 -5.34
N LEU A 86 4.02 11.13 -4.65
CA LEU A 86 5.22 11.76 -5.19
C LEU A 86 6.33 10.73 -5.45
N GLU A 87 6.53 9.77 -4.53
CA GLU A 87 7.48 8.67 -4.79
C GLU A 87 7.04 7.78 -5.95
N LEU A 88 5.75 7.42 -6.03
CA LEU A 88 5.23 6.62 -7.14
C LEU A 88 5.39 7.36 -8.48
N ALA A 89 5.19 8.69 -8.51
CA ALA A 89 5.39 9.50 -9.71
C ALA A 89 6.84 9.50 -10.20
N ASP A 90 7.81 9.38 -9.29
CA ASP A 90 9.24 9.30 -9.62
C ASP A 90 9.69 7.91 -10.10
N ILE A 91 8.84 6.88 -10.00
CA ILE A 91 9.12 5.55 -10.56
C ILE A 91 8.77 5.59 -12.06
N PRO A 92 9.73 5.33 -12.98
CA PRO A 92 9.46 5.42 -14.42
C PRO A 92 8.81 4.15 -15.00
N ILE A 93 8.37 4.23 -16.26
CA ILE A 93 7.94 3.13 -17.15
C ILE A 93 6.64 2.43 -16.78
N ILE A 94 6.56 1.80 -15.62
CA ILE A 94 5.39 1.00 -15.22
C ILE A 94 4.17 1.91 -14.97
N ASP A 95 2.97 1.38 -14.91
CA ASP A 95 1.81 2.00 -14.28
C ASP A 95 1.83 1.69 -12.77
N LYS A 96 1.27 2.58 -11.96
CA LYS A 96 1.22 2.42 -10.51
C LYS A 96 -0.17 2.68 -9.95
N ALA A 97 -0.44 1.99 -8.85
CA ALA A 97 -1.58 2.24 -8.00
C ALA A 97 -1.18 2.07 -6.54
N THR A 98 -2.07 2.46 -5.62
CA THR A 98 -1.85 2.24 -4.19
C THR A 98 -3.14 1.88 -3.46
N LEU A 99 -3.02 1.15 -2.34
CA LEU A 99 -4.12 0.80 -1.46
C LEU A 99 -4.04 1.62 -0.16
N ALA A 100 -5.14 2.31 0.18
CA ALA A 100 -5.24 3.06 1.42
C ALA A 100 -5.41 2.11 2.60
N ILE A 101 -4.58 2.26 3.62
CA ILE A 101 -4.67 1.45 4.85
C ILE A 101 -5.76 2.03 5.76
N LEU A 102 -6.69 1.17 6.16
CA LEU A 102 -7.68 1.40 7.22
C LEU A 102 -7.68 0.26 8.24
N GLY A 103 -8.40 0.43 9.34
CA GLY A 103 -8.62 -0.62 10.35
C GLY A 103 -7.79 -0.47 11.62
N ASN A 104 -7.08 0.65 11.78
CA ASN A 104 -6.28 0.95 12.96
C ASN A 104 -6.32 2.45 13.36
N ASP A 105 -7.01 3.27 12.58
CA ASP A 105 -7.22 4.68 12.87
C ASP A 105 -8.33 4.85 13.92
N ASP A 106 -8.21 5.91 14.71
CA ASP A 106 -9.12 6.19 15.82
C ASP A 106 -10.57 6.44 15.35
N PHE A 107 -10.74 7.04 14.18
CA PHE A 107 -12.05 7.45 13.67
C PHE A 107 -12.91 6.23 13.30
N LEU A 108 -12.37 5.30 12.50
CA LEU A 108 -13.04 4.06 12.16
C LEU A 108 -13.30 3.20 13.40
N LEU A 109 -12.31 3.04 14.27
CA LEU A 109 -12.47 2.23 15.47
C LEU A 109 -13.52 2.80 16.43
N SER A 110 -13.58 4.13 16.58
CA SER A 110 -14.63 4.81 17.34
C SER A 110 -16.01 4.63 16.73
N MET A 111 -16.14 4.74 15.40
CA MET A 111 -17.41 4.47 14.72
C MET A 111 -17.90 3.03 14.95
N ILE A 112 -17.01 2.03 14.88
CA ILE A 112 -17.38 0.61 15.11
C ILE A 112 -17.73 0.35 16.59
N ARG A 113 -17.06 1.03 17.52
CA ARG A 113 -17.37 0.99 18.97
C ARG A 113 -18.76 1.56 19.24
N ASP A 114 -19.04 2.72 18.67
CA ASP A 114 -20.27 3.50 18.92
C ASP A 114 -21.47 3.03 18.06
N ASP A 115 -21.33 1.87 17.41
CA ASP A 115 -22.34 1.23 16.56
C ASP A 115 -22.88 2.15 15.44
N ALA A 116 -21.96 2.87 14.79
CA ALA A 116 -22.22 3.66 13.60
C ALA A 116 -22.97 2.85 12.52
N SER A 117 -23.85 3.53 11.77
CA SER A 117 -24.53 2.91 10.63
C SER A 117 -23.54 2.48 9.54
N SER A 118 -23.90 1.47 8.74
CA SER A 118 -23.09 1.03 7.60
C SER A 118 -22.80 2.18 6.63
N THR A 119 -23.76 3.07 6.41
CA THR A 119 -23.59 4.25 5.55
C THR A 119 -22.48 5.18 6.04
N MET A 120 -22.35 5.42 7.35
CA MET A 120 -21.24 6.27 7.85
C MET A 120 -19.88 5.61 7.65
N ILE A 121 -19.80 4.28 7.80
CA ILE A 121 -18.58 3.52 7.50
C ILE A 121 -18.26 3.60 6.00
N GLU A 122 -19.25 3.38 5.13
CA GLU A 122 -19.13 3.47 3.67
C GLU A 122 -18.68 4.86 3.24
N ASP A 123 -19.29 5.92 3.79
CA ASP A 123 -18.93 7.31 3.52
C ASP A 123 -17.47 7.60 3.90
N TYR A 124 -17.02 7.11 5.06
CA TYR A 124 -15.64 7.27 5.49
C TYR A 124 -14.65 6.50 4.60
N VAL A 125 -14.98 5.27 4.21
CA VAL A 125 -14.15 4.47 3.30
C VAL A 125 -14.07 5.15 1.92
N ALA A 126 -15.22 5.57 1.36
CA ALA A 126 -15.29 6.26 0.07
C ALA A 126 -14.50 7.57 0.10
N TRP A 127 -14.67 8.38 1.15
CA TRP A 127 -13.92 9.62 1.35
C TRP A 127 -12.42 9.35 1.44
N THR A 128 -12.00 8.32 2.17
CA THR A 128 -10.58 7.96 2.31
C THR A 128 -9.99 7.58 0.96
N VAL A 129 -10.65 6.70 0.20
CA VAL A 129 -10.18 6.28 -1.12
C VAL A 129 -10.09 7.47 -2.09
N ALA A 130 -11.13 8.31 -2.14
CA ALA A 130 -11.18 9.45 -3.03
C ALA A 130 -10.15 10.54 -2.69
N SER A 131 -10.06 10.93 -1.41
CA SER A 131 -9.16 11.99 -0.96
C SER A 131 -7.69 11.60 -1.06
N THR A 132 -7.38 10.32 -0.88
CA THR A 132 -6.01 9.79 -0.99
C THR A 132 -5.66 9.28 -2.38
N ARG A 133 -6.59 9.32 -3.35
CA ARG A 133 -6.42 8.80 -4.71
C ARG A 133 -5.93 7.34 -4.73
N ALA A 134 -6.46 6.52 -3.84
CA ALA A 134 -6.16 5.09 -3.80
C ALA A 134 -6.99 4.31 -4.83
N LEU A 135 -6.48 3.17 -5.27
CA LEU A 135 -7.21 2.21 -6.11
C LEU A 135 -8.19 1.35 -5.29
N GLY A 136 -7.91 1.16 -4.00
CA GLY A 136 -8.72 0.35 -3.12
C GLY A 136 -8.26 0.41 -1.66
N VAL A 137 -8.74 -0.52 -0.85
CA VAL A 137 -8.55 -0.54 0.60
C VAL A 137 -7.70 -1.73 1.03
N LYS A 138 -6.75 -1.48 1.92
CA LYS A 138 -5.95 -2.48 2.63
C LYS A 138 -6.29 -2.43 4.12
N VAL A 139 -6.35 -3.60 4.74
CA VAL A 139 -6.30 -3.75 6.20
C VAL A 139 -5.04 -4.53 6.59
N ILE A 140 -4.32 -4.04 7.59
CA ILE A 140 -3.08 -4.65 8.10
C ILE A 140 -3.23 -4.89 9.58
N ASN A 141 -3.29 -6.16 10.00
CA ASN A 141 -3.41 -6.59 11.38
C ASN A 141 -4.46 -5.73 12.13
N ALA A 142 -5.73 -5.93 11.77
CA ALA A 142 -6.81 -5.02 12.11
C ALA A 142 -6.89 -4.79 13.62
N GLY A 143 -6.79 -3.53 14.05
CA GLY A 143 -6.80 -3.14 15.46
C GLY A 143 -5.49 -3.32 16.23
N ALA A 144 -4.52 -4.08 15.70
CA ALA A 144 -3.28 -4.38 16.44
C ALA A 144 -2.35 -3.18 16.58
N ALA A 145 -2.33 -2.23 15.64
CA ALA A 145 -1.52 -1.02 15.81
C ALA A 145 -2.09 -0.11 16.91
N ALA A 146 -3.42 -0.07 17.06
CA ALA A 146 -4.07 0.59 18.20
C ALA A 146 -3.76 -0.15 19.51
N ALA A 147 -3.91 -1.47 19.55
CA ALA A 147 -3.58 -2.30 20.72
C ALA A 147 -2.10 -2.21 21.11
N PHE A 148 -1.19 -2.15 20.12
CA PHE A 148 0.25 -2.05 20.35
C PHE A 148 0.63 -0.74 21.07
N LYS A 149 -0.06 0.37 20.79
CA LYS A 149 0.10 1.65 21.50
C LYS A 149 -0.29 1.54 22.98
N GLU A 150 -1.14 0.57 23.32
CA GLU A 150 -1.54 0.21 24.68
C GLU A 150 -0.75 -0.97 25.25
N ASN A 151 0.46 -1.21 24.73
CA ASN A 151 1.40 -2.22 25.21
C ASN A 151 0.94 -3.69 25.02
N VAL A 152 -0.06 -3.95 24.17
CA VAL A 152 -0.38 -5.32 23.73
C VAL A 152 0.76 -5.84 22.83
N ARG A 153 1.10 -7.13 22.97
CA ARG A 153 2.26 -7.75 22.31
C ARG A 153 1.94 -8.94 21.42
N THR A 154 0.75 -9.51 21.57
CA THR A 154 0.19 -10.53 20.67
C THR A 154 -1.26 -10.15 20.39
N PHE A 155 -1.71 -10.37 19.17
CA PHE A 155 -3.07 -10.03 18.77
C PHE A 155 -3.57 -11.05 17.77
N SER A 156 -4.74 -11.62 18.02
CA SER A 156 -5.38 -12.67 17.23
C SER A 156 -6.66 -12.15 16.59
N LEU A 157 -7.25 -12.93 15.69
CA LEU A 157 -8.46 -12.53 14.95
C LEU A 157 -9.65 -12.19 15.85
N ASP A 158 -9.78 -12.83 17.00
CA ASP A 158 -10.87 -12.60 17.94
C ASP A 158 -10.47 -11.73 19.14
N ASP A 159 -9.22 -11.27 19.19
CA ASP A 159 -8.75 -10.37 20.25
C ASP A 159 -9.38 -8.99 20.08
N VAL A 160 -9.65 -8.35 21.21
CA VAL A 160 -10.35 -7.07 21.32
C VAL A 160 -9.33 -5.95 21.46
N VAL A 161 -9.49 -4.91 20.65
CA VAL A 161 -8.66 -3.70 20.74
C VAL A 161 -8.98 -2.99 22.06
N PRO A 162 -7.99 -2.77 22.94
CA PRO A 162 -8.15 -1.94 24.13
C PRO A 162 -8.72 -0.55 23.79
N SER A 163 -9.43 0.07 24.73
CA SER A 163 -10.16 1.35 24.57
C SER A 163 -11.33 1.38 23.57
N TYR A 164 -11.38 0.50 22.57
CA TYR A 164 -12.44 0.48 21.56
C TYR A 164 -13.44 -0.65 21.75
N GLY A 165 -13.08 -1.77 22.39
CA GLY A 165 -14.02 -2.86 22.63
C GLY A 165 -14.48 -3.61 21.36
N VAL A 166 -13.71 -3.49 20.27
CA VAL A 166 -13.98 -4.12 18.97
C VAL A 166 -12.95 -5.20 18.67
N SER A 167 -13.35 -6.34 18.10
CA SER A 167 -12.39 -7.39 17.71
C SER A 167 -11.78 -7.15 16.33
N SER A 168 -10.60 -7.72 16.08
CA SER A 168 -9.99 -7.74 14.73
C SER A 168 -10.99 -8.26 13.68
N ARG A 169 -11.70 -9.35 13.98
CA ARG A 169 -12.74 -9.92 13.11
C ARG A 169 -13.83 -8.91 12.79
N LYS A 170 -14.34 -8.17 13.78
CA LYS A 170 -15.38 -7.15 13.55
C LYS A 170 -14.86 -6.07 12.60
N ILE A 171 -13.63 -5.58 12.81
CA ILE A 171 -13.02 -4.56 11.95
C ILE A 171 -12.87 -5.06 10.50
N VAL A 172 -12.31 -6.26 10.31
CA VAL A 172 -12.15 -6.85 8.96
C VAL A 172 -13.50 -7.04 8.27
N LYS A 173 -14.51 -7.54 8.99
CA LYS A 173 -15.86 -7.76 8.41
C LYS A 173 -16.58 -6.47 8.07
N THR A 174 -16.45 -5.44 8.91
CA THR A 174 -16.97 -4.11 8.64
C THR A 174 -16.35 -3.50 7.39
N LEU A 175 -15.01 -3.54 7.26
CA LEU A 175 -14.33 -3.05 6.06
C LEU A 175 -14.67 -3.88 4.82
N GLN A 176 -14.79 -5.21 4.96
CA GLN A 176 -15.16 -6.09 3.85
C GLN A 176 -16.54 -5.74 3.30
N ALA A 177 -17.52 -5.52 4.18
CA ALA A 177 -18.87 -5.13 3.79
C ALA A 177 -18.90 -3.75 3.12
N ALA A 178 -18.15 -2.77 3.66
CA ALA A 178 -18.09 -1.43 3.06
C ALA A 178 -17.45 -1.45 1.67
N VAL A 179 -16.34 -2.19 1.49
CA VAL A 179 -15.66 -2.34 0.19
C VAL A 179 -16.59 -2.98 -0.86
N ASP A 180 -17.35 -4.00 -0.47
CA ASP A 180 -18.32 -4.68 -1.34
C ASP A 180 -19.50 -3.77 -1.70
N SER A 181 -20.10 -3.11 -0.70
CA SER A 181 -21.21 -2.16 -0.86
C SER A 181 -20.87 -0.99 -1.80
N LEU A 182 -19.66 -0.45 -1.67
CA LEU A 182 -19.15 0.64 -2.53
C LEU A 182 -18.78 0.19 -3.95
N GLY A 183 -18.76 -1.12 -4.22
CA GLY A 183 -18.38 -1.65 -5.53
C GLY A 183 -16.92 -1.38 -5.90
N VAL A 184 -16.01 -1.32 -4.92
CA VAL A 184 -14.58 -1.16 -5.19
C VAL A 184 -14.10 -2.39 -6.00
N PRO A 185 -13.49 -2.22 -7.19
CA PRO A 185 -13.21 -3.36 -8.08
C PRO A 185 -12.25 -4.41 -7.48
N HIS A 186 -11.30 -3.99 -6.64
CA HIS A 186 -10.41 -4.88 -5.92
C HIS A 186 -10.98 -5.19 -4.52
N PRO A 187 -11.10 -6.47 -4.12
CA PRO A 187 -11.64 -6.82 -2.80
C PRO A 187 -10.75 -6.28 -1.67
N LEU A 188 -11.29 -6.29 -0.44
CA LEU A 188 -10.51 -5.87 0.73
C LEU A 188 -9.21 -6.67 0.78
N HIS A 189 -8.09 -5.96 0.70
CA HIS A 189 -6.78 -6.60 0.71
C HIS A 189 -6.36 -6.81 2.17
N VAL A 190 -6.27 -8.06 2.61
CA VAL A 190 -6.05 -8.41 4.02
C VAL A 190 -4.57 -8.72 4.28
N HIS A 191 -4.03 -8.26 5.41
CA HIS A 191 -2.87 -8.83 6.07
C HIS A 191 -3.34 -9.28 7.45
N CYS A 192 -3.26 -10.58 7.70
CA CYS A 192 -3.83 -11.24 8.89
C CYS A 192 -3.13 -10.82 10.18
N ASN A 193 -3.72 -11.23 11.30
CA ASN A 193 -3.19 -11.00 12.64
C ASN A 193 -1.86 -11.72 12.89
#